data_AF-A0A848VHU9-F1
#
_entry.id   AF-A0A848VHU9-F1
#
_cell.length_a   1.000
_cell.length_b   1.000
_cell.length_c   1.000
_cell.angle_alpha   90.00
_cell.angle_beta   90.00
_cell.angle_gamma   90.00
#
_symmetry.space_group_name_H-M   'P 1'
#
loop_
_entity.id
_entity.type
_entity.pdbx_description
1 polymer ?
#
loop_
_entity_poly.entity_id
_entity_poly.type
_entity_poly.pdbx_seq_one_letter_code
_entity_poly.pdbx_strand_id
1 'polypeptide(L)' 'MNFADLAARLARHGEVKVNEFMLRAELRDSDKLYELTLFPDGRAIIKGTSDESIARSVFAKYVGA' A
#
# COMPACT_ATOMS: atom_id res chain seq x y z
N MET A 1 -14.42 2.53 0.10
CA MET A 1 -13.25 1.69 -0.25
C MET A 1 -13.32 0.44 0.62
N ASN A 2 -13.37 -0.76 0.04
CA ASN A 2 -13.40 -1.99 0.85
C ASN A 2 -11.96 -2.45 1.15
N PHE A 3 -11.54 -2.35 2.40
CA PHE A 3 -10.20 -2.79 2.80
C PHE A 3 -9.99 -4.29 2.66
N ALA A 4 -11.05 -5.10 2.72
CA ALA A 4 -10.93 -6.55 2.58
C ALA A 4 -10.45 -6.96 1.18
N ASP A 5 -11.06 -6.40 0.13
CA ASP A 5 -10.67 -6.66 -1.26
C ASP A 5 -9.25 -6.14 -1.54
N LEU A 6 -8.94 -4.95 -1.06
CA LEU A 6 -7.61 -4.36 -1.21
C LEU A 6 -6.55 -5.20 -0.49
N ALA A 7 -6.84 -5.65 0.73
CA ALA A 7 -5.93 -6.48 1.49
C ALA A 7 -5.64 -7.83 0.83
N ALA A 8 -6.67 -8.49 0.30
CA ALA A 8 -6.50 -9.74 -0.43
C ALA A 8 -5.60 -9.58 -1.67
N ARG A 9 -5.71 -8.45 -2.38
CA ARG A 9 -4.84 -8.12 -3.51
C ARG A 9 -3.41 -7.85 -3.08
N LEU A 10 -3.22 -7.04 -2.04
CA LEU A 10 -1.90 -6.66 -1.52
C LEU A 10 -1.17 -7.84 -0.86
N ALA A 11 -1.90 -8.82 -0.31
CA ALA A 11 -1.33 -10.02 0.29
C ALA A 11 -0.52 -10.87 -0.70
N ARG A 12 -0.75 -10.69 -2.01
CA ARG A 12 0.04 -11.34 -3.07
C ARG A 12 1.43 -10.72 -3.25
N HIS A 13 1.63 -9.51 -2.73
CA HIS A 13 2.84 -8.72 -2.88
C HIS A 13 3.63 -8.58 -1.56
N GLY A 14 3.08 -9.07 -0.45
CA GLY A 14 3.76 -9.14 0.84
C GLY A 14 2.79 -9.23 2.01
N GLU A 15 3.27 -8.87 3.21
CA GLU A 15 2.47 -8.96 4.44
C GLU A 15 1.48 -7.80 4.52
N VAL A 16 0.21 -8.12 4.83
CA VAL A 16 -0.84 -7.12 4.98
C VAL A 16 -1.51 -7.27 6.33
N LYS A 17 -1.64 -6.14 7.03
CA LYS A 17 -2.35 -5.99 8.30
C LYS A 17 -3.48 -4.99 8.09
N VAL A 18 -4.69 -5.40 8.48
CA VAL A 18 -5.87 -4.52 8.44
C VAL A 18 -6.45 -4.45 9.84
N ASN A 19 -6.84 -3.26 10.25
CA ASN A 19 -7.69 -3.03 11.41
C ASN A 19 -8.78 -2.01 11.05
N GLU A 20 -9.61 -1.63 12.03
CA GLU A 20 -10.71 -0.67 11.84
C GLU A 20 -10.26 0.75 11.45
N PHE A 21 -8.99 1.09 11.67
CA PHE A 21 -8.43 2.44 11.47
C PHE A 21 -7.57 2.57 10.22
N MET A 22 -6.92 1.50 9.78
CA MET A 22 -5.99 1.54 8.65
C MET A 22 -5.70 0.15 8.06
N LEU A 23 -5.23 0.17 6.82
CA LEU A 23 -4.57 -0.95 6.16
C LEU A 23 -3.08 -0.64 6.08
N ARG A 24 -2.23 -1.55 6.55
CA ARG A 24 -0.78 -1.48 6.39
C ARG A 24 -0.30 -2.68 5.58
N ALA A 25 0.50 -2.44 4.56
CA ALA A 25 1.09 -3.46 3.72
C ALA A 25 2.60 -3.24 3.57
N GLU A 26 3.37 -4.31 3.75
CA GLU A 26 4.79 -4.37 3.43
C GLU A 26 4.91 -5.01 2.06
N LEU A 27 5.16 -4.20 1.05
CA LEU A 27 5.12 -4.58 -0.36
C LEU A 27 6.53 -4.78 -0.88
N ARG A 28 6.78 -5.95 -1.46
CA ARG A 28 8.04 -6.24 -2.14
C ARG A 28 7.84 -6.09 -3.65
N ASP A 29 8.58 -5.16 -4.24
CA ASP A 29 8.58 -4.90 -5.67
C ASP A 29 9.98 -5.11 -6.23
N SER A 30 10.21 -6.28 -6.81
CA SER A 30 11.54 -6.74 -7.26
C SER A 30 12.55 -6.67 -6.11
N ASP A 31 13.53 -5.76 -6.19
CA ASP A 31 14.58 -5.55 -5.17
C ASP A 31 14.26 -4.44 -4.16
N LYS A 32 13.09 -3.79 -4.27
CA LYS A 32 12.68 -2.70 -3.39
C LYS A 32 11.59 -3.13 -2.43
N LEU A 33 11.68 -2.61 -1.20
CA LEU A 33 10.66 -2.79 -0.17
C LEU A 33 9.96 -1.45 0.05
N TYR A 34 8.63 -1.48 0.01
CA TYR A 34 7.78 -0.34 0.28
C TYR A 34 6.87 -0.63 1.45
N GLU A 35 6.65 0.36 2.31
CA GLU A 35 5.61 0.32 3.33
C GLU A 35 4.47 1.22 2.86
N LEU A 36 3.29 0.63 2.65
CA LEU A 36 2.07 1.35 2.32
C LEU A 36 1.16 1.34 3.55
N THR A 37 0.77 2.52 4.01
CA THR A 37 -0.29 2.67 5.00
C THR A 37 -1.44 3.44 4.37
N LEU A 38 -2.65 2.90 4.42
CA LEU A 38 -3.85 3.48 3.85
C LEU A 38 -4.89 3.72 4.93
N PHE A 39 -5.46 4.92 4.93
CA PHE A 39 -6.48 5.34 5.88
C PHE A 39 -7.87 5.33 5.21
N PRO A 40 -8.95 5.15 5.99
CA PRO A 40 -10.32 5.09 5.46
C PRO A 40 -10.77 6.38 4.79
N ASP A 41 -10.13 7.51 5.14
CA ASP A 41 -10.36 8.82 4.54
C ASP A 41 -9.67 9.01 3.18
N GLY A 42 -8.97 7.99 2.67
CA GLY A 42 -8.28 8.00 1.38
C GLY A 42 -6.86 8.55 1.44
N ARG A 43 -6.35 8.95 2.61
CA ARG A 43 -4.93 9.29 2.76
C ARG A 43 -4.08 8.04 2.69
N ALA A 44 -2.87 8.18 2.16
CA ALA A 44 -1.87 7.13 2.20
C ALA A 44 -0.49 7.68 2.56
N ILE A 45 0.26 6.87 3.30
CA ILE A 45 1.67 7.08 3.59
C ILE A 45 2.45 5.99 2.87
N ILE A 46 3.49 6.40 2.15
CA ILE A 46 4.38 5.51 1.42
C ILE A 46 5.79 5.73 1.94
N LYS A 47 6.44 4.66 2.41
CA LYS A 47 7.85 4.66 2.80
C LYS A 47 8.63 3.70 1.89
N GLY A 48 9.94 3.92 1.80
CA GLY A 48 10.84 3.15 0.91
C GLY A 48 11.30 3.92 -0.33
N THR A 49 10.88 5.19 -0.46
CA THR A 49 11.38 6.10 -1.49
C THR A 49 11.33 7.55 -0.99
N SER A 50 12.30 8.36 -1.40
CA SER A 50 12.28 9.82 -1.25
C SER A 50 11.83 10.53 -2.53
N ASP A 51 11.72 9.79 -3.63
CA ASP A 51 11.24 10.29 -4.92
C ASP A 51 9.70 10.22 -4.95
N GLU A 52 9.08 11.39 -5.13
CA GLU A 52 7.63 11.57 -5.21
C GLU A 52 7.01 10.82 -6.40
N SER A 53 7.69 10.77 -7.54
CA SER A 53 7.21 10.10 -8.75
C SER A 53 7.11 8.59 -8.53
N ILE A 54 8.09 8.02 -7.83
CA ILE A 54 8.07 6.61 -7.42
C ILE A 54 6.94 6.37 -6.42
N ALA A 55 6.80 7.22 -5.40
CA ALA A 55 5.72 7.09 -4.41
C ALA A 55 4.34 7.10 -5.07
N ARG A 56 4.10 8.05 -5.99
CA ARG A 56 2.86 8.15 -6.75
C ARG A 56 2.62 6.91 -7.63
N SER A 57 3.67 6.37 -8.24
CA SER A 57 3.58 5.15 -9.06
C SER A 57 3.22 3.93 -8.21
N VAL A 58 3.83 3.78 -7.03
CA VAL A 58 3.49 2.72 -6.07
C VAL A 58 2.03 2.86 -5.62
N PHE A 59 1.60 4.07 -5.26
CA PHE A 59 0.20 4.32 -4.91
C PHE A 59 -0.75 3.89 -6.03
N ALA A 60 -0.52 4.35 -7.26
CA ALA A 60 -1.37 4.04 -8.41
C ALA A 60 -1.40 2.52 -8.70
N LYS A 61 -0.24 1.86 -8.65
CA LYS A 61 -0.11 0.41 -8.92
C LYS A 61 -0.90 -0.45 -7.94
N TYR A 62 -0.86 -0.10 -6.65
CA TYR A 62 -1.38 -0.96 -5.58
C TYR A 62 -2.78 -0.54 -5.09
N VAL A 63 -3.14 0.74 -5.24
CA VAL A 63 -4.38 1.33 -4.70
C VAL A 63 -5.34 1.77 -5.81
N GLY A 64 -4.82 2.25 -6.95
CA GLY A 64 -5.61 2.92 -7.98
C GLY A 64 -6.33 2.02 -8.99
N ALA A 65 -6.38 0.70 -8.77
CA ALA A 65 -7.01 -0.27 -9.67
C ALA A 65 -8.26 -0.89 -9.08
#